data_AF-A0A4V2JXB0-F1
#
_entry.id   AF-A0A4V2JXB0-F1
#
_cell.length_a   1.000
_cell.length_b   1.000
_cell.length_c   1.000
_cell.angle_alpha   90.00
_cell.angle_beta   90.00
_cell.angle_gamma   90.00
#
_symmetry.space_group_name_H-M   'P 1'
#
loop_
_entity.id
_entity.type
_entity.pdbx_description
1 polymer ?
#
loop_
_entity_poly.entity_id
_entity_poly.type
_entity_poly.pdbx_seq_one_letter_code
_entity_poly.pdbx_strand_id
1 'polypeptide(L)'
;MNAKISNDSVCSSFVNYSLHEEHSENEFRPINFAISRNLIFGGTVFNHKNIHKSTWTTLDSDTVNQIDHILIDKFHSYSLLDVGVHRSANADSDYLLLKIYESKTNEINMLKQNVVKAECASITKDKNETYNLMIQKKHIEMREMSNNRTTMMTQIELIQKYNTKLLSREMFSPVNEPDELSFLKQIAVEVKWSDHFRELLSECGDQADTDNVFDKPEDIGSYEDIVPSYEKVNKAVEKPKNIKAAETNGISTELIKNTRGNCIKELTYYLGVIWKEEKMPKEWDKDFPF
;
A
#
# COMPACT_ATOMS: atom_id res chain seq x y z
N MET A 1 -2.47 -25.84 -10.56
CA MET A 1 -1.81 -25.49 -9.29
C MET A 1 -2.80 -24.62 -8.56
N ASN A 2 -3.32 -25.08 -7.41
CA ASN A 2 -4.43 -24.40 -6.74
C ASN A 2 -3.82 -23.56 -5.60
N ALA A 3 -4.12 -22.27 -5.59
CA ALA A 3 -3.54 -21.29 -4.67
C ALA A 3 -4.66 -20.62 -3.86
N LYS A 4 -4.62 -20.74 -2.54
CA LYS A 4 -5.58 -20.22 -1.54
C LYS A 4 -5.03 -19.00 -0.78
N ILE A 5 -4.95 -17.87 -1.46
CA ILE A 5 -4.17 -16.72 -0.99
C ILE A 5 -4.84 -16.02 0.19
N SER A 6 -4.26 -16.00 1.39
CA SER A 6 -4.76 -15.23 2.53
C SER A 6 -4.31 -13.76 2.51
N ASN A 7 -4.97 -12.93 3.33
CA ASN A 7 -4.56 -11.54 3.58
C ASN A 7 -3.69 -11.46 4.84
N ASP A 8 -2.41 -11.77 4.68
CA ASP A 8 -1.41 -11.62 5.74
C ASP A 8 -0.73 -10.24 5.67
N SER A 9 -0.02 -9.85 6.73
CA SER A 9 0.69 -8.55 6.80
C SER A 9 1.58 -8.27 5.58
N VAL A 10 2.22 -9.32 5.03
CA VAL A 10 3.08 -9.26 3.83
C VAL A 10 2.27 -9.01 2.55
N CYS A 11 1.09 -9.61 2.44
CA CYS A 11 0.26 -9.59 1.24
C CYS A 11 -0.79 -8.48 1.25
N SER A 12 -0.94 -7.76 2.37
CA SER A 12 -1.90 -6.66 2.56
C SER A 12 -1.79 -5.52 1.54
N SER A 13 -0.67 -5.45 0.80
CA SER A 13 -0.50 -4.48 -0.29
C SER A 13 -1.10 -4.92 -1.64
N PHE A 14 -1.53 -6.18 -1.75
CA PHE A 14 -1.98 -6.80 -3.01
C PHE A 14 -3.25 -7.64 -2.86
N VAL A 15 -3.61 -7.99 -1.63
CA VAL A 15 -4.72 -8.85 -1.24
C VAL A 15 -5.44 -8.20 -0.06
N ASN A 16 -6.74 -7.92 -0.20
CA ASN A 16 -7.52 -7.26 0.86
C ASN A 16 -8.58 -8.18 1.46
N TYR A 17 -9.51 -8.66 0.63
CA TYR A 17 -10.72 -9.36 1.08
C TYR A 17 -10.71 -10.83 0.66
N SER A 18 -9.65 -11.56 1.02
CA SER A 18 -9.57 -13.00 0.74
C SER A 18 -10.68 -13.80 1.42
N LEU A 19 -11.01 -14.95 0.85
CA LEU A 19 -11.82 -15.99 1.49
C LEU A 19 -11.02 -16.79 2.55
N HIS A 20 -9.68 -16.87 2.41
CA HIS A 20 -8.85 -17.76 3.21
C HIS A 20 -8.11 -16.99 4.31
N GLU A 21 -8.00 -17.60 5.48
CA GLU A 21 -7.22 -17.08 6.61
C GLU A 21 -5.75 -17.53 6.56
N GLU A 22 -5.47 -18.66 5.89
CA GLU A 22 -4.12 -19.24 5.80
C GLU A 22 -3.71 -19.47 4.35
N HIS A 23 -2.42 -19.26 4.10
CA HIS A 23 -1.76 -19.58 2.84
C HIS A 23 -1.53 -21.11 2.69
N SER A 24 -1.93 -21.67 1.57
CA SER A 24 -1.44 -22.95 1.04
C SER A 24 -0.04 -22.84 0.43
N GLU A 25 0.67 -23.96 0.44
CA GLU A 25 2.06 -24.09 -0.05
C GLU A 25 2.26 -23.62 -1.51
N ASN A 26 1.21 -23.69 -2.33
CA ASN A 26 1.25 -23.38 -3.75
C ASN A 26 1.22 -21.88 -4.07
N GLU A 27 1.14 -21.01 -3.06
CA GLU A 27 0.85 -19.58 -3.26
C GLU A 27 2.06 -18.70 -3.42
N PHE A 28 3.22 -19.16 -2.97
CA PHE A 28 4.45 -18.38 -3.10
C PHE A 28 4.76 -18.01 -4.54
N ARG A 29 4.42 -18.88 -5.51
CA ARG A 29 4.64 -18.60 -6.93
C ARG A 29 3.79 -17.45 -7.46
N PRO A 30 2.44 -17.49 -7.38
CA PRO A 30 1.61 -16.38 -7.84
C PRO A 30 1.85 -15.10 -7.04
N ILE A 31 2.11 -15.17 -5.73
CA ILE A 31 2.41 -14.01 -4.89
C ILE A 31 3.73 -13.35 -5.33
N ASN A 32 4.81 -14.12 -5.45
CA ASN A 32 6.11 -13.58 -5.90
C ASN A 32 6.02 -13.01 -7.31
N PHE A 33 5.26 -13.64 -8.20
CA PHE A 33 5.01 -13.11 -9.53
C PHE A 33 4.29 -11.76 -9.48
N ALA A 34 3.22 -11.66 -8.68
CA ALA A 34 2.47 -10.42 -8.50
C ALA A 34 3.34 -9.30 -7.92
N ILE A 35 4.15 -9.58 -6.90
CA ILE A 35 5.10 -8.62 -6.31
C ILE A 35 6.11 -8.15 -7.36
N SER A 36 6.73 -9.07 -8.10
CA SER A 36 7.78 -8.75 -9.09
C SER A 36 7.29 -7.89 -10.26
N ARG A 37 5.98 -7.91 -10.51
CA ARG A 37 5.33 -7.20 -11.63
C ARG A 37 4.39 -6.10 -11.17
N ASN A 38 4.33 -5.82 -9.86
CA ASN A 38 3.42 -4.85 -9.26
C ASN A 38 1.94 -5.09 -9.68
N LEU A 39 1.50 -6.35 -9.60
CA LEU A 39 0.13 -6.78 -9.89
C LEU A 39 -0.66 -6.95 -8.59
N ILE A 40 -1.97 -6.75 -8.66
CA ILE A 40 -2.92 -6.98 -7.57
C ILE A 40 -3.84 -8.15 -7.90
N PHE A 41 -4.39 -8.80 -6.86
CA PHE A 41 -5.35 -9.88 -7.01
C PHE A 41 -6.77 -9.33 -7.12
N GLY A 42 -7.28 -9.20 -8.34
CA GLY A 42 -8.59 -8.59 -8.64
C GLY A 42 -9.74 -9.17 -7.80
N GLY A 43 -9.78 -10.49 -7.62
CA GLY A 43 -10.83 -11.17 -6.84
C GLY A 43 -10.76 -10.95 -5.32
N THR A 44 -9.75 -10.24 -4.82
CA THR A 44 -9.62 -9.88 -3.40
C THR A 44 -9.57 -8.36 -3.20
N VAL A 45 -9.80 -7.56 -4.24
CA VAL A 45 -9.78 -6.09 -4.17
C VAL A 45 -11.02 -5.54 -3.45
N PHE A 46 -12.19 -6.09 -3.74
CA PHE A 46 -13.48 -5.57 -3.27
C PHE A 46 -14.04 -6.38 -2.12
N ASN A 47 -14.70 -5.69 -1.18
CA ASN A 47 -15.33 -6.34 -0.05
C ASN A 47 -16.65 -6.97 -0.47
N HIS A 48 -16.66 -8.29 -0.58
CA HIS A 48 -17.86 -9.07 -0.87
C HIS A 48 -18.21 -10.05 0.25
N LYS A 49 -19.45 -10.49 0.23
CA LYS A 49 -19.92 -11.71 0.87
C LYS A 49 -19.18 -12.93 0.33
N ASN A 50 -18.98 -13.96 1.16
CA ASN A 50 -18.16 -15.11 0.76
C ASN A 50 -18.76 -15.90 -0.39
N ILE A 51 -20.10 -15.86 -0.54
CA ILE A 51 -20.81 -16.42 -1.69
C ILE A 51 -20.37 -15.85 -3.05
N HIS A 52 -19.78 -14.65 -3.08
CA HIS A 52 -19.29 -13.98 -4.28
C HIS A 52 -17.78 -14.09 -4.47
N LYS A 53 -17.05 -14.70 -3.52
CA LYS A 53 -15.59 -14.91 -3.58
C LYS A 53 -15.20 -16.32 -4.04
N SER A 54 -16.02 -17.32 -3.74
CA SER A 54 -15.70 -18.72 -4.03
C SER A 54 -15.83 -19.03 -5.52
N THR A 55 -14.74 -19.52 -6.13
CA THR A 55 -14.68 -19.88 -7.56
C THR A 55 -14.89 -21.37 -7.81
N TRP A 56 -14.84 -22.19 -6.76
CA TRP A 56 -15.03 -23.63 -6.83
C TRP A 56 -15.88 -24.14 -5.67
N THR A 57 -16.73 -25.12 -5.92
CA THR A 57 -17.61 -25.71 -4.89
C THR A 57 -17.74 -27.23 -5.10
N THR A 58 -17.69 -28.00 -4.01
CA THR A 58 -17.98 -29.45 -4.06
C THR A 58 -19.43 -29.73 -4.45
N LEU A 59 -19.72 -30.89 -5.04
CA LEU A 59 -21.09 -31.30 -5.38
C LEU A 59 -22.07 -31.17 -4.20
N ASP A 60 -21.63 -31.52 -2.99
CA ASP A 60 -22.44 -31.45 -1.77
C ASP A 60 -22.53 -30.03 -1.17
N SER A 61 -21.94 -29.03 -1.83
CA SER A 61 -21.84 -27.63 -1.38
C SER A 61 -21.15 -27.39 -0.04
N ASP A 62 -20.56 -28.43 0.56
CA ASP A 62 -19.90 -28.35 1.88
C ASP A 62 -18.56 -27.60 1.85
N THR A 63 -17.82 -27.69 0.74
CA THR A 63 -16.51 -27.05 0.60
C THR A 63 -16.54 -26.01 -0.51
N VAL A 64 -16.19 -24.77 -0.14
CA VAL A 64 -16.07 -23.62 -1.02
C VAL A 64 -14.63 -23.12 -1.03
N ASN A 65 -14.09 -22.80 -2.20
CA ASN A 65 -12.71 -22.34 -2.33
C ASN A 65 -12.59 -21.19 -3.34
N GLN A 66 -11.77 -20.20 -3.01
CA GLN A 66 -11.27 -19.19 -3.95
C GLN A 66 -9.89 -19.65 -4.47
N ILE A 67 -9.84 -20.23 -5.66
CA ILE A 67 -8.61 -20.81 -6.25
C ILE A 67 -8.29 -20.27 -7.64
N ASP A 68 -9.24 -19.58 -8.26
CA ASP A 68 -9.05 -18.90 -9.54
C ASP A 68 -8.84 -17.41 -9.28
N HIS A 69 -7.73 -16.89 -9.79
CA HIS A 69 -7.28 -15.53 -9.51
C HIS A 69 -7.10 -14.75 -10.81
N ILE A 70 -7.63 -13.53 -10.83
CA ILE A 70 -7.36 -12.56 -11.88
C ILE A 70 -6.28 -11.61 -11.36
N LEU A 71 -5.16 -11.54 -12.07
CA LEU A 71 -4.10 -10.59 -11.77
C LEU A 71 -4.27 -9.34 -12.64
N ILE A 72 -4.21 -8.17 -12.00
CA ILE A 72 -4.42 -6.89 -12.65
C ILE A 72 -3.22 -6.01 -12.35
N ASP A 73 -2.72 -5.30 -13.35
CA ASP A 73 -1.66 -4.33 -13.15
C ASP A 73 -2.13 -3.20 -12.22
N LYS A 74 -1.32 -2.85 -11.21
CA LYS A 74 -1.71 -1.86 -10.18
C LYS A 74 -2.11 -0.52 -10.81
N PHE A 75 -1.52 -0.09 -11.92
CA PHE A 75 -1.91 1.15 -12.61
C PHE A 75 -3.25 1.02 -13.34
N HIS A 76 -3.61 -0.17 -13.82
CA HIS A 76 -4.90 -0.42 -14.46
C HIS A 76 -6.00 -0.75 -13.45
N SER A 77 -5.67 -1.04 -12.19
CA SER A 77 -6.66 -1.30 -11.13
C SER A 77 -7.69 -0.18 -10.96
N TYR A 78 -7.35 1.07 -11.30
CA TYR A 78 -8.26 2.21 -11.21
C TYR A 78 -9.43 2.18 -12.20
N SER A 79 -9.35 1.41 -13.29
CA SER A 79 -10.47 1.21 -14.22
C SER A 79 -11.44 0.13 -13.73
N LEU A 80 -11.03 -0.66 -12.74
CA LEU A 80 -11.79 -1.75 -12.17
C LEU A 80 -12.95 -1.20 -11.33
N LEU A 81 -14.18 -1.59 -11.69
CA LEU A 81 -15.39 -1.20 -10.97
C LEU A 81 -15.82 -2.28 -9.98
N ASP A 82 -15.64 -3.55 -10.35
CA ASP A 82 -16.02 -4.71 -9.54
C ASP A 82 -15.40 -6.00 -10.12
N VAL A 83 -15.06 -6.96 -9.26
CA VAL A 83 -14.64 -8.33 -9.64
C VAL A 83 -15.26 -9.32 -8.67
N GLY A 84 -16.15 -10.17 -9.19
CA GLY A 84 -16.84 -11.14 -8.36
C GLY A 84 -17.36 -12.34 -9.14
N VAL A 85 -17.76 -13.37 -8.40
CA VAL A 85 -18.27 -14.61 -8.98
C VAL A 85 -19.71 -14.43 -9.45
N HIS A 86 -19.97 -14.80 -10.70
CA HIS A 86 -21.27 -14.71 -11.34
C HIS A 86 -22.09 -15.99 -11.16
N ARG A 87 -22.76 -16.10 -10.01
CA ARG A 87 -23.50 -17.30 -9.60
C ARG A 87 -24.69 -17.70 -10.49
N SER A 88 -25.15 -16.83 -11.40
CA SER A 88 -26.28 -17.12 -12.30
C SER A 88 -25.87 -17.74 -13.64
N ALA A 89 -24.59 -17.99 -13.87
CA ALA A 89 -24.12 -18.70 -15.06
C ALA A 89 -23.66 -20.10 -14.67
N ASN A 90 -24.43 -21.11 -15.08
CA ASN A 90 -24.05 -22.51 -14.97
C ASN A 90 -23.41 -22.98 -16.28
N ALA A 91 -22.21 -23.55 -16.20
CA ALA A 91 -21.49 -24.14 -17.33
C ALA A 91 -21.39 -25.67 -17.22
N ASP A 92 -22.21 -26.30 -16.37
CA ASP A 92 -22.14 -27.72 -16.01
C ASP A 92 -20.74 -28.13 -15.55
N SER A 93 -20.14 -27.30 -14.69
CA SER A 93 -18.83 -27.49 -14.10
C SER A 93 -18.84 -27.13 -12.63
N ASP A 94 -17.97 -27.77 -11.85
CA ASP A 94 -17.74 -27.46 -10.42
C ASP A 94 -17.08 -26.06 -10.22
N TYR A 95 -16.69 -25.41 -11.31
CA TYR A 95 -16.12 -24.06 -11.34
C TYR A 95 -17.20 -23.01 -11.65
N LEU A 96 -17.19 -21.94 -10.85
CA LEU A 96 -18.02 -20.77 -11.04
C LEU A 96 -17.28 -19.70 -11.85
N LEU A 97 -18.01 -19.02 -12.73
CA LEU A 97 -17.42 -17.99 -13.59
C LEU A 97 -17.12 -16.71 -12.80
N LEU A 98 -15.90 -16.20 -12.94
CA LEU A 98 -15.52 -14.86 -12.49
C LEU A 98 -15.94 -13.81 -13.53
N LYS A 99 -16.48 -12.70 -13.04
CA LYS A 99 -16.89 -11.56 -13.87
C LYS A 99 -16.16 -10.31 -13.45
N ILE A 100 -15.68 -9.57 -14.45
CA ILE A 100 -14.99 -8.30 -14.30
C ILE A 100 -15.91 -7.20 -14.83
N TYR A 101 -16.09 -6.15 -14.03
CA TYR A 101 -16.68 -4.89 -14.47
C TYR A 101 -15.57 -3.85 -14.53
N GLU A 102 -15.39 -3.28 -15.71
CA GLU A 102 -14.36 -2.28 -15.97
C GLU A 102 -14.99 -1.09 -16.67
N SER A 103 -14.55 0.12 -16.30
CA SER A 103 -14.93 1.33 -17.03
C SER A 103 -14.18 1.40 -18.37
N LYS A 104 -14.92 1.57 -19.47
CA LYS A 104 -14.34 1.82 -20.81
C LYS A 104 -13.82 3.25 -20.99
N THR A 105 -14.13 4.18 -20.09
CA THR A 105 -13.84 5.61 -20.33
C THR A 105 -12.41 5.96 -19.96
N ASN A 106 -11.60 6.21 -21.00
CA ASN A 106 -10.29 6.83 -20.91
C ASN A 106 -10.29 8.18 -20.16
N GLU A 107 -11.43 8.86 -20.00
CA GLU A 107 -11.52 10.19 -19.38
C GLU A 107 -11.35 10.19 -17.85
N ILE A 108 -11.98 9.26 -17.12
CA ILE A 108 -11.78 9.16 -15.66
C ILE A 108 -10.34 8.73 -15.36
N ASN A 109 -9.81 7.82 -16.19
CA ASN A 109 -8.43 7.36 -16.11
C ASN A 109 -7.43 8.48 -16.45
N MET A 110 -7.69 9.30 -17.48
CA MET A 110 -6.85 10.47 -17.82
C MET A 110 -6.89 11.53 -16.72
N LEU A 111 -8.07 11.85 -16.17
CA LEU A 111 -8.19 12.86 -15.11
C LEU A 111 -7.45 12.42 -13.85
N LYS A 112 -7.62 11.17 -13.41
CA LYS A 112 -6.92 10.63 -12.24
C LYS A 112 -5.41 10.50 -12.48
N GLN A 113 -4.97 10.01 -13.65
CA GLN A 113 -3.53 9.97 -13.99
C GLN A 113 -2.90 11.35 -14.07
N ASN A 114 -3.63 12.36 -14.55
CA ASN A 114 -3.14 13.73 -14.60
C ASN A 114 -3.01 14.36 -13.21
N VAL A 115 -3.91 14.05 -12.27
CA VAL A 115 -3.80 14.47 -10.87
C VAL A 115 -2.55 13.85 -10.23
N VAL A 116 -2.36 12.53 -10.36
CA VAL A 116 -1.18 11.84 -9.81
C VAL A 116 0.12 12.36 -10.45
N LYS A 117 0.14 12.60 -11.77
CA LYS A 117 1.30 13.20 -12.45
C LYS A 117 1.59 14.63 -11.99
N ALA A 118 0.57 15.45 -11.77
CA ALA A 118 0.72 16.81 -11.29
C ALA A 118 1.27 16.85 -9.86
N GLU A 119 0.80 15.96 -8.99
CA GLU A 119 1.27 15.83 -7.62
C GLU A 119 2.72 15.33 -7.57
N CYS A 120 3.06 14.30 -8.35
CA CYS A 120 4.45 13.84 -8.51
C CYS A 120 5.38 14.93 -9.04
N ALA A 121 4.92 15.74 -9.99
CA ALA A 121 5.69 16.86 -10.52
C ALA A 121 5.92 17.96 -9.48
N SER A 122 4.92 18.25 -8.64
CA SER A 122 5.04 19.20 -7.52
C SER A 122 6.06 18.71 -6.49
N ILE A 123 5.95 17.44 -6.07
CA ILE A 123 6.88 16.83 -5.11
C ILE A 123 8.31 16.82 -5.66
N THR A 124 8.48 16.52 -6.95
CA THR A 124 9.80 16.54 -7.60
C THR A 124 10.38 17.96 -7.63
N LYS A 125 9.55 18.96 -7.90
CA LYS A 125 9.96 20.37 -7.88
C LYS A 125 10.41 20.80 -6.48
N ASP A 126 9.63 20.49 -5.45
CA ASP A 126 9.92 20.86 -4.07
C ASP A 126 11.20 20.16 -3.56
N LYS A 127 11.41 18.89 -3.92
CA LYS A 127 12.66 18.15 -3.65
C LYS A 127 13.87 18.82 -4.32
N ASN A 128 13.75 19.20 -5.59
CA ASN A 128 14.82 19.86 -6.32
C ASN A 128 15.13 21.25 -5.75
N GLU A 129 14.11 22.01 -5.36
CA GLU A 129 14.26 23.33 -4.76
C GLU A 129 14.97 23.24 -3.40
N THR A 130 14.57 22.28 -2.58
CA THR A 130 15.22 21.97 -1.29
C THR A 130 16.68 21.56 -1.48
N TYR A 131 16.97 20.69 -2.44
CA TYR A 131 18.33 20.27 -2.76
C TYR A 131 19.21 21.46 -3.18
N ASN A 132 18.69 22.31 -4.07
CA ASN A 132 19.41 23.50 -4.53
C ASN A 132 19.68 24.49 -3.38
N LEU A 133 18.73 24.69 -2.47
CA LEU A 133 18.90 25.49 -1.24
C LEU A 133 19.99 24.93 -0.34
N MET A 134 20.03 23.62 -0.11
CA MET A 134 21.09 22.97 0.68
C MET A 134 22.47 23.20 0.06
N ILE A 135 22.60 23.06 -1.26
CA ILE A 135 23.85 23.33 -1.97
C ILE A 135 24.27 24.81 -1.80
N GLN A 136 23.35 25.75 -1.99
CA GLN A 136 23.66 27.18 -1.81
C GLN A 136 24.11 27.50 -0.39
N LYS A 137 23.41 26.96 0.62
CA LYS A 137 23.77 27.14 2.03
C LYS A 137 25.17 26.60 2.33
N LYS A 138 25.48 25.39 1.85
CA LYS A 138 26.82 24.79 2.00
C LYS A 138 27.91 25.63 1.35
N HIS A 139 27.65 26.23 0.19
CA HIS A 139 28.60 27.14 -0.47
C HIS A 139 28.83 28.44 0.30
N ILE A 140 27.78 29.00 0.93
CA ILE A 140 27.88 30.19 1.79
C ILE A 140 28.72 29.87 3.03
N GLU A 141 28.41 28.77 3.71
CA GLU A 141 29.15 28.31 4.89
C GLU A 141 30.64 28.07 4.58
N MET A 142 30.95 27.44 3.43
CA MET A 142 32.34 27.26 2.99
C MET A 142 33.04 28.60 2.73
N ARG A 143 32.35 29.59 2.15
CA ARG A 143 32.91 30.92 1.89
C ARG A 143 33.17 31.67 3.19
N GLU A 144 32.25 31.61 4.15
CA GLU A 144 32.41 32.21 5.48
C GLU A 144 33.57 31.58 6.25
N MET A 145 33.67 30.25 6.26
CA MET A 145 34.83 29.56 6.85
C MET A 145 36.15 29.96 6.19
N SER A 146 36.19 30.09 4.87
CA SER A 146 37.38 30.55 4.17
C SER A 146 37.76 31.98 4.54
N ASN A 147 36.78 32.89 4.60
CA ASN A 147 37.01 34.28 5.00
C ASN A 147 37.51 34.39 6.46
N ASN A 148 36.93 33.61 7.36
CA ASN A 148 37.37 33.52 8.76
C ASN A 148 38.80 33.00 8.85
N ARG A 149 39.15 31.95 8.07
CA ARG A 149 40.51 31.42 7.99
C ARG A 149 41.50 32.48 7.50
N THR A 150 41.17 33.21 6.43
CA THR A 150 42.04 34.28 5.90
C THR A 150 42.24 35.41 6.91
N THR A 151 41.19 35.78 7.63
CA THR A 151 41.26 36.82 8.69
C THR A 151 42.17 36.36 9.82
N MET A 152 42.02 35.10 10.28
CA MET A 152 42.87 34.52 11.31
C MET A 152 44.33 34.40 10.86
N MET A 153 44.58 33.98 9.63
CA MET A 153 45.93 33.93 9.04
C MET A 153 46.58 35.32 9.02
N THR A 154 45.84 36.36 8.63
CA THR A 154 46.33 37.75 8.60
C THR A 154 46.69 38.24 10.01
N GLN A 155 45.88 37.90 11.03
CA GLN A 155 46.18 38.22 12.43
C GLN A 155 47.41 37.47 12.94
N ILE A 156 47.55 36.18 12.61
CA ILE A 156 48.73 35.37 12.97
C ILE A 156 50.00 35.94 12.33
N GLU A 157 49.96 36.36 11.07
CA GLU A 157 51.10 36.99 10.40
C GLU A 157 51.55 38.28 11.10
N LEU A 158 50.60 39.11 11.55
CA LEU A 158 50.91 40.31 12.32
C LEU A 158 51.55 39.98 13.68
N ILE A 159 51.05 38.95 14.37
CA ILE A 159 51.62 38.46 15.63
C ILE A 159 53.04 37.91 15.40
N GLN A 160 53.25 37.10 14.37
CA GLN A 160 54.58 36.58 14.00
C GLN A 160 55.56 37.71 13.68
N LYS A 161 55.12 38.74 12.96
CA LYS A 161 55.94 39.93 12.65
C LYS A 161 56.27 40.78 13.88
N TYR A 162 55.33 40.89 14.82
CA TYR A 162 55.58 41.54 16.10
C TYR A 162 56.55 40.72 16.96
N ASN A 163 56.34 39.42 17.08
CA ASN A 163 57.18 38.51 17.86
C ASN A 163 58.58 38.36 17.29
N THR A 164 58.79 38.36 15.98
CA THR A 164 60.14 38.42 15.40
C THR A 164 60.86 39.72 15.78
N LYS A 165 60.17 40.86 15.75
CA LYS A 165 60.69 42.13 16.28
C LYS A 165 60.93 42.07 17.79
N LEU A 166 60.10 41.38 18.56
CA LEU A 166 60.20 41.29 20.02
C LEU A 166 61.28 40.29 20.47
N LEU A 167 61.38 39.12 19.84
CA LEU A 167 62.49 38.17 19.95
C LEU A 167 63.81 38.81 19.57
N SER A 168 63.83 39.69 18.55
CA SER A 168 65.00 40.50 18.21
C SER A 168 65.29 41.61 19.24
N ARG A 169 64.35 41.97 20.13
CA ARG A 169 64.58 42.90 21.26
C ARG A 169 64.94 42.15 22.55
N GLU A 170 64.34 40.98 22.78
CA GLU A 170 64.63 40.08 23.91
C GLU A 170 66.00 39.39 23.76
N MET A 171 66.41 38.98 22.55
CA MET A 171 67.79 38.51 22.29
C MET A 171 68.85 39.56 22.64
N PHE A 172 68.48 40.84 22.74
CA PHE A 172 69.38 41.94 23.08
C PHE A 172 69.20 42.48 24.51
N SER A 173 68.46 41.78 25.39
CA SER A 173 68.37 42.12 26.82
C SER A 173 69.08 41.05 27.67
N PRO A 174 70.17 41.38 28.40
CA PRO A 174 70.84 40.40 29.24
C PRO A 174 70.14 40.26 30.61
N VAL A 175 69.79 39.00 30.92
CA VAL A 175 70.01 38.24 32.17
C VAL A 175 69.54 38.90 33.48
N ASN A 176 68.61 38.23 34.20
CA ASN A 176 68.78 37.87 35.63
C ASN A 176 67.65 36.95 36.16
N GLU A 177 68.07 35.71 36.45
CA GLU A 177 67.65 34.82 37.58
C GLU A 177 66.28 34.10 37.64
N PRO A 178 66.20 32.96 38.38
CA PRO A 178 65.56 31.75 37.90
C PRO A 178 64.35 31.25 38.73
N ASP A 179 63.80 30.15 38.23
CA ASP A 179 63.30 28.97 38.98
C ASP A 179 61.78 28.71 39.19
N GLU A 180 61.49 27.42 38.97
CA GLU A 180 60.37 26.56 39.41
C GLU A 180 58.91 26.83 38.98
N LEU A 181 58.54 28.04 38.54
CA LEU A 181 57.14 28.35 38.18
C LEU A 181 56.71 27.94 36.75
N SER A 182 57.63 27.39 35.96
CA SER A 182 57.41 27.03 34.55
C SER A 182 56.77 25.64 34.36
N PHE A 183 57.04 24.68 35.26
CA PHE A 183 56.64 23.28 35.08
C PHE A 183 55.15 23.02 35.39
N LEU A 184 54.58 23.68 36.41
CA LEU A 184 53.18 23.50 36.81
C LEU A 184 52.17 24.15 35.84
N LYS A 185 52.59 25.14 35.05
CA LYS A 185 51.75 25.78 34.04
C LYS A 185 51.56 24.94 32.78
N GLN A 186 52.49 24.04 32.47
CA GLN A 186 52.45 23.23 31.25
C GLN A 186 51.48 22.04 31.37
N ILE A 187 51.44 21.38 32.53
CA ILE A 187 50.59 20.20 32.79
C ILE A 187 49.09 20.56 32.81
N ALA A 188 48.73 21.74 33.33
CA ALA A 188 47.34 22.18 33.41
C ALA A 188 46.70 22.49 32.05
N VAL A 189 47.52 22.80 31.04
CA VAL A 189 47.04 23.12 29.68
C VAL A 189 46.73 21.85 28.89
N GLU A 190 47.53 20.79 29.04
CA GLU A 190 47.36 19.55 28.27
C GLU A 190 46.10 18.76 28.67
N VAL A 191 45.76 18.73 29.97
CA VAL A 191 44.55 18.05 30.47
C VAL A 191 43.27 18.72 29.94
N LYS A 192 43.26 20.07 29.91
CA LYS A 192 42.10 20.85 29.44
C LYS A 192 41.86 20.70 27.94
N TRP A 193 42.92 20.46 27.16
CA TRP A 193 42.82 20.24 25.72
C TRP A 193 42.28 18.84 25.38
N SER A 194 42.62 17.81 26.17
CA SER A 194 42.11 16.44 25.96
C SER A 194 40.58 16.33 26.12
N ASP A 195 40.02 16.98 27.13
CA ASP A 195 38.58 16.86 27.43
C ASP A 195 37.71 17.57 26.39
N HIS A 196 38.18 18.70 25.88
CA HIS A 196 37.50 19.47 24.82
C HIS A 196 37.37 18.70 23.50
N PHE A 197 38.40 17.92 23.12
CA PHE A 197 38.37 17.13 21.88
C PHE A 197 37.49 15.88 21.96
N ARG A 198 37.28 15.34 23.16
CA ARG A 198 36.42 14.15 23.37
C ARG A 198 34.93 14.48 23.23
N GLU A 199 34.54 15.68 23.66
CA GLU A 199 33.18 16.21 23.53
C GLU A 199 32.82 16.46 22.05
N LEU A 200 33.74 17.05 21.28
CA LEU A 200 33.57 17.35 19.85
C LEU A 200 33.40 16.13 18.94
N LEU A 201 33.96 14.97 19.30
CA LEU A 201 33.96 13.77 18.46
C LEU A 201 32.81 12.78 18.78
N SER A 202 31.98 13.08 19.77
CA SER A 202 30.91 12.18 20.23
C SER A 202 29.53 12.48 19.61
N GLU A 203 29.38 13.54 18.81
CA GLU A 203 28.07 14.02 18.31
C GLU A 203 27.69 13.59 16.87
N CYS A 204 28.41 12.65 16.25
CA CYS A 204 28.04 12.15 14.90
C CYS A 204 27.28 10.82 15.01
N GLY A 205 25.94 10.89 15.12
CA GLY A 205 25.06 9.72 15.09
C GLY A 205 24.62 9.37 13.67
N ASP A 206 24.80 8.11 13.30
CA ASP A 206 24.30 7.51 12.06
C ASP A 206 22.76 7.43 12.05
N GLN A 207 22.10 8.13 11.13
CA GLN A 207 20.74 7.80 10.71
C GLN A 207 20.80 7.10 9.35
N ALA A 208 20.58 5.79 9.36
CA ALA A 208 20.27 5.02 8.16
C ALA A 208 18.80 5.27 7.77
N ASP A 209 18.60 5.71 6.52
CA ASP A 209 17.30 5.82 5.87
C ASP A 209 16.59 4.45 5.86
N THR A 210 15.44 4.37 6.52
CA THR A 210 14.46 3.28 6.34
C THR A 210 13.24 3.81 5.62
N ASP A 211 13.44 4.16 4.35
CA ASP A 211 12.36 4.49 3.40
C ASP A 211 11.60 3.20 3.03
N ASN A 212 10.68 2.77 3.90
CA ASN A 212 9.66 1.77 3.58
C ASN A 212 8.59 2.40 2.68
N VAL A 213 8.90 2.53 1.39
CA VAL A 213 7.97 2.99 0.35
C VAL A 213 7.19 1.80 -0.19
N PHE A 214 6.21 1.32 0.57
CA PHE A 214 5.15 0.48 0.02
C PHE A 214 3.81 1.00 0.53
N ASP A 215 3.25 1.95 -0.21
CA ASP A 215 1.91 2.45 0.04
C ASP A 215 0.91 1.32 -0.16
N LYS A 216 0.07 1.12 0.87
CA LYS A 216 -1.10 0.26 0.81
C LYS A 216 -1.93 0.66 -0.42
N PRO A 217 -2.48 -0.31 -1.17
CA PRO A 217 -3.42 -0.01 -2.22
C PRO A 217 -4.58 0.77 -1.60
N GLU A 218 -4.85 1.94 -2.16
CA GLU A 218 -6.01 2.74 -1.79
C GLU A 218 -7.26 1.86 -1.96
N ASP A 219 -8.19 1.95 -1.01
CA ASP A 219 -9.49 1.28 -1.11
C ASP A 219 -10.21 1.81 -2.37
N ILE A 220 -10.14 1.04 -3.46
CA ILE A 220 -10.55 1.46 -4.82
C ILE A 220 -12.07 1.65 -4.91
N GLY A 221 -12.81 1.25 -3.87
CA GLY A 221 -14.21 1.59 -3.70
C GLY A 221 -14.96 0.47 -2.99
N SER A 222 -15.75 0.84 -2.00
CA SER A 222 -16.68 -0.06 -1.33
C SER A 222 -17.86 -0.38 -2.25
N TYR A 223 -17.76 -1.43 -3.07
CA TYR A 223 -18.95 -2.07 -3.62
C TYR A 223 -19.66 -2.78 -2.48
N GLU A 224 -20.71 -2.15 -1.92
CA GLU A 224 -21.53 -2.80 -0.92
C GLU A 224 -22.49 -3.77 -1.58
N ASP A 225 -22.43 -5.02 -1.16
CA ASP A 225 -23.38 -6.05 -1.51
C ASP A 225 -24.80 -5.62 -1.08
N ILE A 226 -25.61 -5.17 -2.04
CA ILE A 226 -26.97 -4.70 -1.82
C ILE A 226 -27.95 -5.87 -1.66
N VAL A 227 -28.64 -5.90 -0.51
CA VAL A 227 -29.71 -6.87 -0.20
C VAL A 227 -30.77 -6.89 -1.31
N PRO A 228 -31.23 -8.07 -1.76
CA PRO A 228 -32.31 -8.16 -2.75
C PRO A 228 -33.63 -7.55 -2.23
N SER A 229 -34.05 -6.44 -2.83
CA SER A 229 -35.38 -5.86 -2.61
C SER A 229 -36.45 -6.60 -3.43
N TYR A 230 -37.68 -6.64 -2.91
CA TYR A 230 -38.86 -7.16 -3.60
C TYR A 230 -38.98 -6.63 -5.03
N GLU A 231 -38.76 -5.32 -5.24
CA GLU A 231 -38.86 -4.72 -6.58
C GLU A 231 -37.82 -5.27 -7.57
N LYS A 232 -36.59 -5.49 -7.07
CA LYS A 232 -35.48 -6.05 -7.85
C LYS A 232 -35.76 -7.51 -8.22
N VAL A 233 -36.28 -8.27 -7.25
CA VAL A 233 -36.69 -9.67 -7.43
C VAL A 233 -37.84 -9.77 -8.43
N ASN A 234 -38.89 -8.97 -8.26
CA ASN A 234 -40.03 -8.92 -9.17
C ASN A 234 -39.61 -8.58 -10.60
N LYS A 235 -38.76 -7.55 -10.76
CA LYS A 235 -38.19 -7.17 -12.06
C LYS A 235 -37.32 -8.29 -12.66
N ALA A 236 -36.62 -9.07 -11.84
CA ALA A 236 -35.81 -10.20 -12.30
C ALA A 236 -36.68 -11.37 -12.80
N VAL A 237 -37.80 -11.65 -12.13
CA VAL A 237 -38.77 -12.68 -12.51
C VAL A 237 -39.48 -12.35 -13.83
N GLU A 238 -39.74 -11.05 -14.09
CA GLU A 238 -40.40 -10.60 -15.32
C GLU A 238 -39.49 -10.55 -16.56
N LYS A 239 -38.18 -10.34 -16.37
CA LYS A 239 -37.17 -10.21 -17.43
C LYS A 239 -37.04 -11.40 -18.42
N PRO A 240 -37.03 -12.69 -18.01
CA PRO A 240 -36.81 -13.80 -18.94
C PRO A 240 -37.87 -13.84 -20.06
N LYS A 241 -37.51 -14.25 -21.27
CA LYS A 241 -38.47 -14.42 -22.38
C LYS A 241 -39.41 -15.59 -22.10
N ASN A 242 -40.68 -15.47 -22.50
CA ASN A 242 -41.62 -16.60 -22.50
C ASN A 242 -41.13 -17.68 -23.47
N ILE A 243 -41.51 -18.95 -23.26
CA ILE A 243 -41.06 -20.10 -24.07
C ILE A 243 -39.57 -20.44 -23.92
N LYS A 244 -38.92 -20.10 -22.79
CA LYS A 244 -37.62 -20.66 -22.44
C LYS A 244 -37.80 -22.13 -22.03
N ALA A 245 -36.91 -23.02 -22.47
CA ALA A 245 -36.95 -24.43 -22.07
C ALA A 245 -36.97 -24.53 -20.54
N ALA A 246 -37.89 -25.33 -20.01
CA ALA A 246 -37.88 -25.66 -18.60
C ALA A 246 -36.55 -26.34 -18.29
N GLU A 247 -35.87 -25.90 -17.24
CA GLU A 247 -34.68 -26.61 -16.74
C GLU A 247 -35.08 -28.03 -16.28
N THR A 248 -34.09 -28.83 -15.90
CA THR A 248 -34.19 -30.25 -15.51
C THR A 248 -35.37 -30.62 -14.60
N ASN A 249 -35.96 -29.64 -13.90
CA ASN A 249 -37.07 -29.81 -12.95
C ASN A 249 -38.47 -29.49 -13.54
N GLY A 250 -38.59 -29.22 -14.84
CA GLY A 250 -39.89 -29.07 -15.52
C GLY A 250 -40.66 -27.76 -15.22
N ILE A 251 -40.06 -26.82 -14.46
CA ILE A 251 -40.68 -25.52 -14.16
C ILE A 251 -40.45 -24.56 -15.33
N SER A 252 -41.53 -24.16 -16.00
CA SER A 252 -41.45 -23.16 -17.08
C SER A 252 -41.33 -21.74 -16.51
N THR A 253 -40.63 -20.87 -17.23
CA THR A 253 -40.55 -19.44 -16.89
C THR A 253 -41.94 -18.77 -16.85
N GLU A 254 -42.92 -19.34 -17.55
CA GLU A 254 -44.31 -18.86 -17.57
C GLU A 254 -45.07 -19.22 -16.29
N LEU A 255 -44.81 -20.39 -15.71
CA LEU A 255 -45.38 -20.75 -14.41
C LEU A 255 -44.92 -19.77 -13.34
N ILE A 256 -43.62 -19.45 -13.29
CA ILE A 256 -43.06 -18.52 -12.30
C ILE A 256 -43.66 -17.11 -12.47
N LYS A 257 -43.82 -16.63 -13.71
CA LYS A 257 -44.45 -15.32 -14.00
C LYS A 257 -45.95 -15.29 -13.67
N ASN A 258 -46.66 -16.39 -13.91
CA ASN A 258 -48.10 -16.48 -13.62
C ASN A 258 -48.40 -16.73 -12.13
N THR A 259 -47.37 -17.02 -11.33
CA THR A 259 -47.51 -17.22 -9.90
C THR A 259 -47.75 -15.85 -9.23
N ARG A 260 -48.96 -15.62 -8.74
CA ARG A 260 -49.37 -14.34 -8.11
C ARG A 260 -48.47 -13.98 -6.92
N GLY A 261 -48.39 -12.67 -6.61
CA GLY A 261 -47.39 -12.03 -5.75
C GLY A 261 -47.12 -12.57 -4.33
N ASN A 262 -47.88 -13.55 -3.80
CA ASN A 262 -47.48 -14.23 -2.57
C ASN A 262 -46.20 -15.04 -2.76
N CYS A 263 -46.03 -15.74 -3.87
CA CYS A 263 -44.81 -16.54 -4.09
C CYS A 263 -43.57 -15.67 -4.33
N ILE A 264 -43.74 -14.47 -4.89
CA ILE A 264 -42.64 -13.51 -5.04
C ILE A 264 -42.21 -12.96 -3.67
N LYS A 265 -43.15 -12.78 -2.73
CA LYS A 265 -42.83 -12.38 -1.35
C LYS A 265 -42.05 -13.47 -0.61
N GLU A 266 -42.51 -14.72 -0.70
CA GLU A 266 -41.79 -15.87 -0.13
C GLU A 266 -40.39 -16.04 -0.75
N LEU A 267 -40.28 -15.94 -2.08
CA LEU A 267 -38.99 -16.01 -2.76
C LEU A 267 -38.07 -14.86 -2.34
N THR A 268 -38.61 -13.65 -2.18
CA THR A 268 -37.84 -12.50 -1.65
C THR A 268 -37.37 -12.76 -0.22
N TYR A 269 -38.20 -13.41 0.61
CA TYR A 269 -37.85 -13.81 1.97
C TYR A 269 -36.70 -14.82 1.97
N TYR A 270 -36.81 -15.95 1.26
CA TYR A 270 -35.74 -16.95 1.20
C TYR A 270 -34.45 -16.38 0.60
N LEU A 271 -34.54 -15.55 -0.45
CA LEU A 271 -33.37 -14.85 -0.99
C LEU A 271 -32.73 -13.93 0.05
N GLY A 272 -33.52 -13.28 0.90
CA GLY A 272 -33.03 -12.48 2.02
C GLY A 272 -32.34 -13.30 3.12
N VAL A 273 -32.87 -14.50 3.41
CA VAL A 273 -32.25 -15.44 4.36
C VAL A 273 -30.93 -15.97 3.80
N ILE A 274 -30.92 -16.47 2.55
CA ILE A 274 -29.70 -16.93 1.86
C ILE A 274 -28.68 -15.81 1.79
N TRP A 275 -29.10 -14.58 1.50
CA TRP A 275 -28.21 -13.44 1.47
C TRP A 275 -27.56 -13.15 2.82
N LYS A 276 -28.31 -13.29 3.91
CA LYS A 276 -27.80 -13.03 5.27
C LYS A 276 -26.94 -14.17 5.79
N GLU A 277 -27.42 -15.40 5.66
CA GLU A 277 -26.83 -16.60 6.27
C GLU A 277 -25.83 -17.31 5.37
N GLU A 278 -25.79 -16.97 4.08
CA GLU A 278 -24.92 -17.58 3.06
C GLU A 278 -25.09 -19.11 2.92
N LYS A 279 -26.21 -19.63 3.42
CA LYS A 279 -26.59 -21.04 3.42
C LYS A 279 -27.99 -21.22 2.88
N MET A 280 -28.26 -22.41 2.33
CA MET A 280 -29.61 -22.78 1.95
C MET A 280 -30.47 -23.00 3.21
N PRO A 281 -31.66 -22.38 3.31
CA PRO A 281 -32.58 -22.60 4.44
C PRO A 281 -33.06 -24.05 4.47
N LYS A 282 -33.10 -24.66 5.66
CA LYS A 282 -33.55 -26.06 5.83
C LYS A 282 -35.02 -26.28 5.43
N GLU A 283 -35.81 -25.22 5.38
CA GLU A 283 -37.21 -25.23 4.97
C GLU A 283 -37.36 -25.27 3.44
N TRP A 284 -36.32 -24.87 2.69
CA TRP A 284 -36.33 -24.87 1.23
C TRP A 284 -36.68 -26.24 0.65
N ASP A 285 -36.07 -27.31 1.18
CA ASP A 285 -36.32 -28.69 0.74
C ASP A 285 -37.72 -29.20 1.14
N LYS A 286 -38.38 -28.57 2.12
CA LYS A 286 -39.74 -28.92 2.55
C LYS A 286 -40.81 -28.22 1.73
N ASP A 287 -40.57 -26.95 1.40
CA ASP A 287 -41.52 -26.09 0.69
C ASP A 287 -41.39 -26.21 -0.84
N PHE A 288 -40.21 -26.63 -1.31
CA PHE A 288 -39.92 -26.98 -2.70
C PHE A 288 -39.25 -28.36 -2.77
N PRO A 289 -40.00 -29.45 -2.51
CA PRO A 289 -39.48 -30.80 -2.68
C PRO A 289 -39.23 -31.01 -4.18
N PHE A 290 -37.96 -31.08 -4.57
CA PHE A 290 -37.54 -31.49 -5.89
C PHE A 290 -37.58 -33.02 -6.02
#